data_AF-A0A7Y4QWU9-F1
#
_entry.id   AF-A0A7Y4QWU9-F1
#
_cell.length_a   1.000
_cell.length_b   1.000
_cell.length_c   1.000
_cell.angle_alpha   90.00
_cell.angle_beta   90.00
_cell.angle_gamma   90.00
#
_symmetry.space_group_name_H-M   'P 1'
#
loop_
_entity.id
_entity.type
_entity.pdbx_description
1 polymer ?
#
loop_
_entity_poly.entity_id
_entity_poly.type
_entity_poly.pdbx_seq_one_letter_code
_entity_poly.pdbx_strand_id
1 'polypeptide(L)'
;MKHIYALFLFIVTPCIIFSQSSKELIGSWQAAPHVAAGYDDTFTFNDDGTFYYFNNQMNCSKREVGYGGTWQLIGKSVYLTVTYSDIEKGGWLEPSDGSCGSDSMLVGSTIVKTLIFPFEQEVLKIANYQIETQDNADRYTMEINNRKHWYFSKFEY
;
A
#
# COMPACT_ATOMS: atom_id res chain seq x y z
N MET A 1 60.20 -7.71 -30.32
CA MET A 1 58.91 -8.14 -29.74
C MET A 1 58.10 -6.89 -29.43
N LYS A 2 56.98 -6.68 -30.15
CA LYS A 2 56.11 -5.50 -29.99
C LYS A 2 54.97 -5.89 -29.03
N HIS A 3 54.96 -5.32 -27.83
CA HIS A 3 53.84 -5.49 -26.90
C HIS A 3 52.83 -4.36 -27.14
N ILE A 4 51.68 -4.73 -27.70
CA ILE A 4 50.50 -3.87 -27.82
C ILE A 4 49.75 -4.00 -26.49
N TYR A 5 49.67 -2.91 -25.72
CA TYR A 5 48.80 -2.83 -24.54
C TYR A 5 47.40 -2.42 -25.00
N ALA A 6 46.44 -3.33 -24.86
CA ALA A 6 45.02 -3.02 -25.08
C ALA A 6 44.48 -2.27 -23.85
N LEU A 7 44.16 -1.00 -24.04
CA LEU A 7 43.54 -0.14 -23.04
C LEU A 7 42.04 -0.46 -22.96
N PHE A 8 41.60 -1.22 -21.96
CA PHE A 8 40.19 -1.45 -21.68
C PHE A 8 39.59 -0.18 -21.07
N LEU A 9 38.88 0.60 -21.88
CA LEU A 9 38.04 1.71 -21.43
C LEU A 9 36.78 1.13 -20.77
N PHE A 10 36.79 1.04 -19.43
CA PHE A 10 35.58 0.82 -18.65
C PHE A 10 34.71 2.07 -18.76
N ILE A 11 33.69 2.01 -19.61
CA ILE A 11 32.60 2.99 -19.61
C ILE A 11 31.79 2.72 -18.36
N VAL A 12 32.08 3.46 -17.29
CA VAL A 12 31.31 3.46 -16.06
C VAL A 12 30.01 4.18 -16.36
N THR A 13 28.97 3.45 -16.80
CA THR A 13 27.64 4.01 -16.97
C THR A 13 27.15 4.44 -15.59
N PRO A 14 26.89 5.73 -15.33
CA PRO A 14 26.33 6.15 -14.06
C PRO A 14 24.93 5.54 -13.95
N CYS A 15 24.79 4.54 -13.09
CA CYS A 15 23.49 4.06 -12.66
C CYS A 15 22.87 5.22 -11.86
N ILE A 16 21.97 5.97 -12.49
CA ILE A 16 21.22 7.01 -11.82
C ILE A 16 20.28 6.29 -10.85
N ILE A 17 20.70 6.20 -9.58
CA ILE A 17 19.86 5.68 -8.52
C ILE A 17 18.83 6.76 -8.21
N PHE A 18 17.64 6.66 -8.80
CA PHE A 18 16.50 7.44 -8.33
C PHE A 18 16.17 6.98 -6.91
N SER A 19 16.49 7.84 -5.94
CA SER A 19 16.05 7.67 -4.56
C SER A 19 14.62 8.19 -4.47
N GLN A 20 13.66 7.31 -4.23
CA GLN A 20 12.30 7.74 -3.93
C GLN A 20 12.30 8.51 -2.61
N SER A 21 11.61 9.65 -2.59
CA SER A 21 11.48 10.49 -1.41
C SER A 21 10.25 10.07 -0.60
N SER A 22 10.31 10.27 0.72
CA SER A 22 9.14 10.06 1.58
C SER A 22 7.95 10.92 1.15
N LYS A 23 8.20 12.11 0.58
CA LYS A 23 7.16 13.01 0.07
C LYS A 23 6.35 12.41 -1.07
N GLU A 24 6.96 11.59 -1.93
CA GLU A 24 6.27 10.93 -3.04
C GLU A 24 5.37 9.78 -2.58
N LEU A 25 5.54 9.30 -1.34
CA LEU A 25 4.67 8.25 -0.78
C LEU A 25 3.44 8.82 -0.09
N ILE A 26 3.43 10.10 0.29
CA ILE A 26 2.33 10.69 1.06
C ILE A 26 1.04 10.67 0.22
N GLY A 27 -0.03 10.14 0.82
CA GLY A 27 -1.35 9.96 0.22
C GLY A 27 -1.80 8.51 0.18
N SER A 28 -2.90 8.24 -0.53
CA SER A 28 -3.53 6.92 -0.57
C SER A 28 -3.22 6.16 -1.85
N TRP A 29 -2.83 4.91 -1.68
CA TRP A 29 -2.37 3.98 -2.68
C TRP A 29 -3.28 2.76 -2.68
N GLN A 30 -4.22 2.70 -3.62
CA GLN A 30 -5.19 1.64 -3.74
C GLN A 30 -4.71 0.58 -4.73
N ALA A 31 -4.94 -0.70 -4.44
CA ALA A 31 -4.59 -1.82 -5.28
C ALA A 31 -5.51 -2.06 -6.51
N ALA A 32 -6.25 -1.04 -6.92
CA ALA A 32 -7.12 -1.02 -8.10
C ALA A 32 -7.13 0.37 -8.76
N PRO A 33 -7.28 0.46 -10.09
CA PRO A 33 -7.27 1.72 -10.83
C PRO A 33 -8.56 2.54 -10.70
N HIS A 34 -9.62 2.00 -10.08
CA HIS A 34 -10.90 2.69 -9.90
C HIS A 34 -11.51 2.31 -8.55
N VAL A 35 -12.44 3.12 -8.07
CA VAL A 35 -13.34 2.76 -6.96
C VAL A 35 -14.63 2.24 -7.58
N ALA A 36 -15.03 1.02 -7.22
CA ALA A 36 -16.28 0.42 -7.69
C ALA A 36 -17.36 0.61 -6.62
N ALA A 37 -17.88 -0.49 -6.06
CA ALA A 37 -18.79 -0.45 -4.91
C ALA A 37 -18.09 -0.16 -3.57
N GLY A 38 -16.75 -0.16 -3.56
CA GLY A 38 -15.90 0.12 -2.41
C GLY A 38 -14.43 0.18 -2.82
N TYR A 39 -13.58 0.53 -1.87
CA TYR A 39 -12.13 0.53 -2.05
C TYR A 39 -11.56 -0.89 -2.03
N ASP A 40 -10.57 -1.15 -2.88
CA ASP A 40 -9.70 -2.33 -2.73
C ASP A 40 -8.69 -2.08 -1.60
N ASP A 41 -7.80 -3.05 -1.35
CA ASP A 41 -6.70 -2.91 -0.39
C ASP A 41 -5.96 -1.59 -0.61
N THR A 42 -5.87 -0.77 0.44
CA THR A 42 -5.40 0.61 0.33
C THR A 42 -4.45 0.96 1.47
N PHE A 43 -3.25 1.43 1.12
CA PHE A 43 -2.32 2.05 2.08
C PHE A 43 -2.44 3.57 2.00
N THR A 44 -2.57 4.24 3.15
CA THR A 44 -2.48 5.70 3.27
C THR A 44 -1.29 6.06 4.14
N PHE A 45 -0.35 6.83 3.57
CA PHE A 45 0.82 7.35 4.28
C PHE A 45 0.64 8.84 4.55
N ASN A 46 0.67 9.25 5.81
CA ASN A 46 0.52 10.65 6.21
C ASN A 46 1.86 11.36 6.39
N ASP A 47 1.82 12.67 6.27
CA ASP A 47 2.96 13.59 6.45
C ASP A 47 3.48 13.65 7.89
N ASP A 48 2.65 13.34 8.87
CA ASP A 48 3.02 13.25 10.29
C ASP A 48 3.74 11.93 10.65
N GLY A 49 3.96 11.05 9.67
CA GLY A 49 4.60 9.75 9.86
C GLY A 49 3.65 8.66 10.32
N THR A 50 2.34 8.89 10.36
CA THR A 50 1.33 7.84 10.60
C THR A 50 0.93 7.17 9.29
N PHE A 51 0.50 5.91 9.37
CA PHE A 51 -0.09 5.21 8.25
C PHE A 51 -1.37 4.51 8.66
N TYR A 52 -2.19 4.22 7.67
CA TYR A 52 -3.33 3.33 7.79
C TYR A 52 -3.38 2.38 6.59
N TYR A 53 -3.72 1.13 6.81
CA TYR A 53 -4.07 0.17 5.77
C TYR A 53 -5.52 -0.30 5.93
N PHE A 54 -6.37 -0.10 4.93
CA PHE A 54 -7.70 -0.69 4.84
C PHE A 54 -7.67 -1.93 3.95
N ASN A 55 -8.31 -3.00 4.40
CA ASN A 55 -8.60 -4.16 3.57
C ASN A 55 -9.69 -3.83 2.54
N ASN A 56 -9.74 -4.62 1.46
CA ASN A 56 -10.77 -4.55 0.43
C ASN A 56 -12.17 -4.58 1.05
N GLN A 57 -12.90 -3.49 0.86
CA GLN A 57 -14.22 -3.25 1.45
C GLN A 57 -15.31 -4.17 0.87
N MET A 58 -15.06 -4.79 -0.28
CA MET A 58 -15.96 -5.75 -0.88
C MET A 58 -15.83 -7.14 -0.26
N ASN A 59 -14.81 -7.40 0.55
CA ASN A 59 -14.78 -8.59 1.40
C ASN A 59 -15.59 -8.35 2.69
N CYS A 60 -16.91 -8.32 2.52
CA CYS A 60 -17.87 -8.06 3.60
C CYS A 60 -17.85 -9.10 4.74
N SER A 61 -17.17 -10.25 4.55
CA SER A 61 -17.01 -11.26 5.61
C SER A 61 -15.77 -11.02 6.49
N LYS A 62 -14.86 -10.12 6.09
CA LYS A 62 -13.57 -9.94 6.76
C LYS A 62 -13.77 -9.24 8.11
N ARG A 63 -13.18 -9.82 9.15
CA ARG A 63 -13.24 -9.30 10.52
C ARG A 63 -12.29 -8.15 10.77
N GLU A 64 -11.12 -8.18 10.15
CA GLU A 64 -10.18 -7.07 10.22
C GLU A 64 -10.51 -6.07 9.12
N VAL A 65 -10.93 -4.88 9.51
CA VAL A 65 -11.21 -3.77 8.59
C VAL A 65 -9.90 -3.17 8.10
N GLY A 66 -8.93 -3.03 9.01
CA GLY A 66 -7.63 -2.48 8.70
C GLY A 66 -6.74 -2.37 9.93
N TYR A 67 -5.58 -1.77 9.76
CA TYR A 67 -4.61 -1.54 10.83
C TYR A 67 -3.79 -0.27 10.58
N GLY A 68 -3.14 0.23 11.63
CA GLY A 68 -2.36 1.45 11.52
C GLY A 68 -1.32 1.63 12.61
N GLY A 69 -0.55 2.70 12.45
CA GLY A 69 0.56 3.05 13.33
C GLY A 69 1.49 4.05 12.65
N THR A 70 2.81 3.85 12.76
CA THR A 70 3.80 4.77 12.18
C THR A 70 4.58 4.13 11.05
N TRP A 71 5.05 4.93 10.10
CA TRP A 71 5.85 4.47 8.97
C TRP A 71 7.13 5.27 8.78
N GLN A 72 8.13 4.64 8.16
CA GLN A 72 9.37 5.29 7.75
C GLN A 72 9.88 4.69 6.44
N LEU A 73 10.29 5.53 5.49
CA LEU A 73 10.99 5.10 4.29
C LEU A 73 12.50 5.00 4.56
N ILE A 74 13.08 3.81 4.35
CA ILE A 74 14.52 3.56 4.42
C ILE A 74 14.94 2.86 3.12
N GLY A 75 15.65 3.57 2.25
CA GLY A 75 16.01 3.06 0.91
C GLY A 75 14.77 2.82 0.04
N LYS A 76 14.53 1.56 -0.35
CA LYS A 76 13.36 1.13 -1.14
C LYS A 76 12.36 0.33 -0.32
N SER A 77 12.34 0.54 1.00
CA SER A 77 11.49 -0.21 1.91
C SER A 77 10.78 0.73 2.87
N VAL A 78 9.48 0.52 3.04
CA VAL A 78 8.68 1.22 4.03
C VAL A 78 8.57 0.32 5.25
N TYR A 79 9.07 0.80 6.38
CA TYR A 79 9.00 0.12 7.66
C TYR A 79 7.76 0.61 8.37
N LEU A 80 6.87 -0.31 8.74
CA LEU A 80 5.66 -0.04 9.49
C LEU A 80 5.84 -0.54 10.92
N THR A 81 5.48 0.30 11.89
CA THR A 81 5.24 -0.11 13.27
C THR A 81 3.73 -0.12 13.48
N VAL A 82 3.14 -1.30 13.53
CA VAL A 82 1.69 -1.48 13.71
C VAL A 82 1.36 -1.40 15.20
N THR A 83 0.47 -0.49 15.55
CA THR A 83 0.13 -0.19 16.95
C THR A 83 -1.33 -0.48 17.29
N TYR A 84 -2.19 -0.58 16.27
CA TYR A 84 -3.58 -0.96 16.44
C TYR A 84 -4.14 -1.65 15.18
N SER A 85 -5.23 -2.38 15.38
CA SER A 85 -6.11 -2.88 14.32
C SER A 85 -7.55 -2.49 14.58
N ASP A 86 -8.30 -2.21 13.52
CA ASP A 86 -9.74 -1.95 13.58
C ASP A 86 -10.46 -3.26 13.22
N ILE A 87 -11.16 -3.84 14.21
CA ILE A 87 -11.73 -5.18 14.14
C ILE A 87 -13.25 -5.14 14.35
N GLU A 88 -13.99 -5.83 13.51
CA GLU A 88 -15.41 -6.09 13.67
C GLU A 88 -15.69 -7.08 14.81
N LYS A 89 -16.25 -6.58 15.92
CA LYS A 89 -16.66 -7.37 17.09
C LYS A 89 -18.18 -7.60 17.09
N GLY A 90 -18.60 -8.76 17.58
CA GLY A 90 -20.02 -9.15 17.58
C GLY A 90 -20.50 -9.58 16.19
N GLY A 91 -21.80 -9.47 15.93
CA GLY A 91 -22.40 -9.82 14.64
C GLY A 91 -22.34 -11.31 14.25
N TRP A 92 -22.98 -11.63 13.13
CA TRP A 92 -23.03 -12.98 12.55
C TRP A 92 -22.89 -12.91 11.02
N LEU A 93 -22.51 -14.03 10.40
CA LEU A 93 -22.41 -14.12 8.95
C LEU A 93 -23.77 -14.47 8.35
N GLU A 94 -24.14 -13.76 7.29
CA GLU A 94 -25.28 -14.08 6.43
C GLU A 94 -24.81 -14.23 4.99
N PRO A 95 -25.55 -14.94 4.11
CA PRO A 95 -25.26 -14.90 2.68
C PRO A 95 -25.21 -13.46 2.17
N SER A 96 -24.21 -13.16 1.35
CA SER A 96 -24.06 -11.82 0.78
C SER A 96 -25.28 -11.39 -0.01
N ASP A 97 -25.73 -10.15 0.18
CA ASP A 97 -26.49 -9.46 -0.86
C ASP A 97 -25.55 -9.10 -2.01
N GLY A 98 -26.09 -8.95 -3.23
CA GLY A 98 -25.31 -8.87 -4.47
C GLY A 98 -24.29 -7.72 -4.56
N SER A 99 -24.16 -6.88 -3.53
CA SER A 99 -23.15 -5.84 -3.43
C SER A 99 -21.79 -6.35 -2.96
N CYS A 100 -21.71 -7.48 -2.24
CA CYS A 100 -20.45 -7.98 -1.67
C CYS A 100 -19.66 -8.87 -2.64
N GLY A 101 -18.33 -8.76 -2.59
CA GLY A 101 -17.39 -9.61 -3.34
C GLY A 101 -17.03 -10.93 -2.63
N SER A 102 -17.54 -11.15 -1.41
CA SER A 102 -17.42 -12.39 -0.65
C SER A 102 -18.72 -13.20 -0.67
N ASP A 103 -18.67 -14.51 -0.37
CA ASP A 103 -19.86 -15.38 -0.31
C ASP A 103 -20.82 -15.05 0.85
N SER A 104 -20.28 -14.40 1.89
CA SER A 104 -21.03 -13.95 3.07
C SER A 104 -20.71 -12.51 3.42
N MET A 105 -21.61 -11.90 4.18
CA MET A 105 -21.46 -10.59 4.77
C MET A 105 -21.61 -10.66 6.29
N LEU A 106 -20.81 -9.88 7.00
CA LEU A 106 -20.90 -9.72 8.43
C LEU A 106 -21.97 -8.68 8.76
N VAL A 107 -22.96 -9.06 9.56
CA VAL A 107 -24.11 -8.21 9.93
C VAL A 107 -24.15 -8.03 11.44
N GLY A 108 -24.51 -6.82 11.88
CA GLY A 108 -24.72 -6.52 13.31
C GLY A 108 -23.43 -6.49 14.14
N SER A 109 -22.27 -6.35 13.50
CA SER A 109 -21.00 -6.11 14.18
C SER A 109 -20.79 -4.62 14.45
N THR A 110 -19.74 -4.32 15.21
CA THR A 110 -19.25 -2.95 15.43
C THR A 110 -17.74 -2.95 15.35
N ILE A 111 -17.19 -1.96 14.67
CA ILE A 111 -15.75 -1.75 14.57
C ILE A 111 -15.21 -1.28 15.93
N VAL A 112 -14.22 -2.01 16.44
CA VAL A 112 -13.51 -1.68 17.66
C VAL A 112 -12.02 -1.59 17.36
N LYS A 113 -11.42 -0.45 17.73
CA LYS A 113 -9.98 -0.24 17.70
C LYS A 113 -9.32 -1.06 18.82
N THR A 114 -8.47 -2.00 18.44
CA THR A 114 -7.74 -2.88 19.35
C THR A 114 -6.27 -2.48 19.32
N LEU A 115 -5.70 -2.15 20.48
CA LEU A 115 -4.26 -1.89 20.60
C LEU A 115 -3.47 -3.20 20.48
N ILE A 116 -2.33 -3.13 19.79
CA ILE A 116 -1.42 -4.26 19.61
C ILE A 116 -0.22 -4.05 20.53
N PHE A 117 0.09 -5.03 21.38
CA PHE A 117 1.27 -5.00 22.24
C PHE A 117 1.82 -6.43 22.47
N PRO A 118 3.12 -6.70 22.18
CA PRO A 118 4.11 -5.77 21.64
C PRO A 118 3.75 -5.32 20.22
N PHE A 119 4.21 -4.12 19.82
CA PHE A 119 3.96 -3.61 18.47
C PHE A 119 4.53 -4.57 17.41
N GLU A 120 3.78 -4.76 16.34
CA GLU A 120 4.21 -5.56 15.21
C GLU A 120 5.01 -4.71 14.22
N GLN A 121 5.94 -5.36 13.53
CA GLN A 121 6.79 -4.71 12.52
C GLN A 121 6.52 -5.35 11.18
N GLU A 122 6.25 -4.52 10.17
CA GLU A 122 6.10 -4.95 8.78
C GLU A 122 7.05 -4.17 7.89
N VAL A 123 7.56 -4.82 6.84
CA VAL A 123 8.42 -4.18 5.85
C VAL A 123 7.77 -4.32 4.48
N LEU A 124 7.29 -3.21 3.94
CA LEU A 124 6.78 -3.15 2.58
C LEU A 124 7.93 -2.90 1.60
N LYS A 125 7.99 -3.68 0.53
CA LYS A 125 8.91 -3.43 -0.59
C LYS A 125 8.23 -2.54 -1.60
N ILE A 126 8.84 -1.41 -1.94
CA ILE A 126 8.32 -0.50 -2.96
C ILE A 126 9.19 -0.49 -4.22
N ALA A 127 8.54 -0.40 -5.39
CA ALA A 127 9.21 -0.36 -6.68
C ALA A 127 8.36 0.36 -7.74
N ASN A 128 8.97 0.61 -8.90
CA ASN A 128 8.27 1.04 -10.12
C ASN A 128 7.35 2.26 -9.95
N TYR A 129 7.80 3.27 -9.19
CA TYR A 129 7.10 4.55 -9.09
C TYR A 129 7.17 5.30 -10.43
N GLN A 130 6.02 5.53 -11.04
CA GLN A 130 5.91 6.17 -12.36
C GLN A 130 4.54 6.80 -12.57
N ILE A 131 4.38 7.51 -13.69
CA ILE A 131 3.08 8.01 -14.15
C ILE A 131 2.62 7.11 -15.29
N GLU A 132 1.37 6.69 -15.24
CA GLU A 132 0.73 5.91 -16.31
C GLU A 132 -0.60 6.52 -16.71
N THR A 133 -0.89 6.52 -18.00
CA THR A 133 -2.20 6.94 -18.53
C THR A 133 -3.19 5.78 -18.45
N GLN A 134 -4.25 5.95 -17.68
CA GLN A 134 -5.37 5.02 -17.53
C GLN A 134 -6.68 5.77 -17.78
N ASP A 135 -7.54 5.25 -18.65
CA ASP A 135 -8.85 5.84 -18.97
C ASP A 135 -8.77 7.32 -19.41
N ASN A 136 -7.72 7.66 -20.19
CA ASN A 136 -7.39 9.04 -20.64
C ASN A 136 -7.01 10.02 -19.51
N ALA A 137 -6.60 9.51 -18.35
CA ALA A 137 -6.08 10.31 -17.24
C ALA A 137 -4.72 9.78 -16.77
N ASP A 138 -3.77 10.69 -16.56
CA ASP A 138 -2.47 10.35 -15.99
C ASP A 138 -2.60 10.12 -14.48
N ARG A 139 -2.03 9.03 -13.98
CA ARG A 139 -2.02 8.68 -12.56
C ARG A 139 -0.65 8.18 -12.13
N TYR A 140 -0.25 8.56 -10.92
CA TYR A 140 0.91 7.96 -10.28
C TYR A 140 0.60 6.50 -9.91
N THR A 141 1.53 5.61 -10.19
CA THR A 141 1.49 4.19 -9.86
C THR A 141 2.77 3.79 -9.16
N MET A 142 2.68 2.79 -8.29
CA MET A 142 3.84 2.10 -7.73
C MET A 142 3.50 0.65 -7.38
N GLU A 143 4.52 -0.17 -7.21
CA GLU A 143 4.37 -1.50 -6.62
C GLU A 143 4.62 -1.44 -5.12
N ILE A 144 3.75 -2.05 -4.35
CA ILE A 144 3.93 -2.35 -2.92
C ILE A 144 3.82 -3.87 -2.77
N ASN A 145 4.86 -4.51 -2.25
CA ASN A 145 4.94 -5.97 -2.13
C ASN A 145 4.64 -6.72 -3.44
N ASN A 146 5.19 -6.21 -4.56
CA ASN A 146 4.99 -6.72 -5.93
C ASN A 146 3.53 -6.66 -6.44
N ARG A 147 2.64 -5.93 -5.75
CA ARG A 147 1.28 -5.63 -6.23
C ARG A 147 1.22 -4.16 -6.63
N LYS A 148 0.65 -3.90 -7.80
CA LYS A 148 0.49 -2.53 -8.31
C LYS A 148 -0.59 -1.78 -7.55
N HIS A 149 -0.30 -0.52 -7.25
CA HIS A 149 -1.18 0.43 -6.59
C HIS A 149 -1.24 1.73 -7.39
N TRP A 150 -2.38 2.40 -7.34
CA TRP A 150 -2.65 3.68 -7.98
C TRP A 150 -2.86 4.74 -6.91
N TYR A 151 -2.35 5.93 -7.17
CA TYR A 151 -2.54 7.08 -6.30
C TYR A 151 -3.96 7.65 -6.44
N PHE A 152 -4.64 7.84 -5.30
CA PHE A 152 -6.02 8.34 -5.24
C PHE A 152 -6.17 9.68 -4.50
N SER A 153 -5.07 10.34 -4.13
CA SER A 153 -4.99 11.53 -3.25
C SER A 153 -5.05 11.22 -1.75
N LYS A 154 -4.78 12.22 -0.90
CA LYS A 154 -4.83 12.09 0.58
C LYS A 154 -6.31 12.04 0.99
N PHE A 155 -6.80 10.88 1.41
CA PHE A 155 -8.12 10.80 2.03
C PHE A 155 -8.03 11.46 3.41
N GLU A 156 -8.86 12.46 3.66
CA GLU A 156 -9.12 12.95 5.01
C GLU A 156 -10.16 11.98 5.61
N TYR A 157 -9.74 11.14 6.55
CA TYR A 157 -10.63 10.33 7.40
C TYR A 157 -10.74 10.96 8.78
#